data_AF-A0A564Y8B6-F1
#
_entry.id   AF-A0A564Y8B6-F1
#
_cell.length_a   1.000
_cell.length_b   1.000
_cell.length_c   1.000
_cell.angle_alpha   90.00
_cell.angle_beta   90.00
_cell.angle_gamma   90.00
#
_symmetry.space_group_name_H-M   'P 1'
#
loop_
_entity.id
_entity.type
_entity.pdbx_description
1 polymer ?
#
loop_
_entity_poly.entity_id
_entity_poly.type
_entity_poly.pdbx_seq_one_letter_code
_entity_poly.pdbx_strand_id
1 'polypeptide(L)'
;MGQAGKIVANYEGAVFTSNHFDDNEAFCISGPVRVAYSYSEFLAATAGLKRRSISTALSSIETTSTSASTRKRRRLTILDDSDEDSDRSSSGEESADKDIPRYFIAGEYDFKECRVVSWDKDLAKELHLPASDNHS
;
A
#
# COMPACT_ATOMS: atom_id res chain seq x y z
N MET A 1 -8.22 -12.72 21.39
CA MET A 1 -8.02 -11.26 21.25
C MET A 1 -8.45 -10.57 22.53
N GLY A 2 -7.63 -9.64 23.04
CA GLY A 2 -7.99 -8.76 24.16
C GLY A 2 -9.08 -7.73 23.79
N GLN A 3 -9.56 -6.96 24.77
CA GLN A 3 -10.67 -6.02 24.58
C GLN A 3 -10.38 -4.96 23.51
N ALA A 4 -9.18 -4.38 23.53
CA ALA A 4 -8.74 -3.42 22.52
C ALA A 4 -8.70 -4.00 21.10
N GLY A 5 -8.25 -5.25 20.96
CA GLY A 5 -8.25 -5.94 19.67
C GLY A 5 -9.66 -6.16 19.11
N LYS A 6 -10.67 -6.35 19.98
CA LYS A 6 -12.07 -6.45 19.54
C LYS A 6 -12.60 -5.12 18.99
N ILE A 7 -12.16 -3.99 19.57
CA ILE A 7 -12.58 -2.64 19.16
C ILE A 7 -12.11 -2.35 17.73
N VAL A 8 -10.86 -2.71 17.40
CA VAL A 8 -10.27 -2.45 16.07
C VAL A 8 -10.39 -3.64 15.11
N ALA A 9 -11.16 -4.67 15.45
CA ALA A 9 -11.23 -5.91 14.65
C ALA A 9 -11.70 -5.68 13.21
N ASN A 10 -12.49 -4.63 12.96
CA ASN A 10 -13.00 -4.27 11.63
C ASN A 10 -12.06 -3.33 10.86
N TYR A 11 -10.92 -2.94 11.45
CA TYR A 11 -9.95 -2.04 10.86
C TYR A 11 -8.75 -2.85 10.36
N GLU A 12 -8.79 -3.22 9.08
CA GLU A 12 -7.69 -3.92 8.44
C GLU A 12 -6.39 -3.11 8.56
N GLY A 13 -5.31 -3.78 8.94
CA GLY A 13 -4.01 -3.16 9.12
C GLY A 13 -3.81 -2.46 10.48
N ALA A 14 -4.80 -2.47 11.38
CA ALA A 14 -4.66 -1.89 12.72
C ALA A 14 -3.69 -2.69 13.58
N VAL A 15 -2.64 -2.02 14.09
CA VAL A 15 -1.67 -2.58 15.02
C VAL A 15 -1.47 -1.66 16.22
N PHE A 16 -1.06 -2.23 17.35
CA PHE A 16 -0.65 -1.44 18.52
C PHE A 16 0.86 -1.51 18.67
N THR A 17 1.48 -0.36 18.91
CA THR A 17 2.89 -0.33 19.33
C THR A 17 2.99 -0.74 20.79
N SER A 18 4.10 -1.35 21.17
CA SER A 18 4.40 -1.63 22.57
C SER A 18 5.85 -1.28 22.86
N ASN A 19 6.19 -1.14 24.14
CA ASN A 19 7.55 -0.96 24.61
C ASN A 19 8.29 -2.29 24.83
N HIS A 20 7.78 -3.39 24.27
CA HIS A 20 8.42 -4.70 24.32
C HIS A 20 9.53 -4.77 23.28
N PHE A 21 10.75 -5.09 23.72
CA PHE A 21 11.92 -5.28 22.87
C PHE A 21 12.44 -6.70 23.06
N ASP A 22 12.83 -7.32 21.95
CA ASP A 22 13.40 -8.67 21.93
C ASP A 22 14.44 -8.75 20.81
N ASP A 23 15.42 -9.63 20.98
CA ASP A 23 16.43 -9.89 19.98
C ASP A 23 15.96 -11.02 19.07
N ASN A 24 16.13 -10.86 17.76
CA ASN A 24 15.76 -11.89 16.80
C ASN A 24 16.81 -12.01 15.69
N GLU A 25 17.02 -13.22 15.20
CA GLU A 25 17.96 -13.49 14.13
C GLU A 25 17.44 -12.92 12.80
N ALA A 26 18.32 -12.36 11.98
CA ALA A 26 17.91 -11.69 10.74
C ALA A 26 17.18 -12.63 9.76
N PHE A 27 17.46 -13.93 9.79
CA PHE A 27 16.78 -14.90 8.92
C PHE A 27 15.31 -15.11 9.29
N CYS A 28 14.88 -14.70 10.49
CA CYS A 28 13.48 -14.74 10.90
C CYS A 28 12.63 -13.65 10.22
N ILE A 29 13.26 -12.66 9.58
CA ILE A 29 12.55 -11.56 8.91
C ILE A 29 11.99 -12.06 7.58
N SER A 30 10.65 -12.14 7.48
CA SER A 30 9.97 -12.60 6.26
C SER A 30 9.94 -11.57 5.13
N GLY A 31 10.05 -10.29 5.46
CA GLY A 31 10.04 -9.19 4.50
C GLY A 31 9.69 -7.85 5.14
N PRO A 32 9.86 -6.74 4.39
CA PRO A 32 9.50 -5.42 4.87
C PRO A 32 7.98 -5.22 4.88
N VAL A 33 7.52 -4.30 5.74
CA VAL A 33 6.14 -3.82 5.79
C VAL A 33 6.14 -2.30 5.90
N ARG A 34 5.03 -1.66 5.52
CA ARG A 34 4.83 -0.22 5.71
C ARG A 34 3.89 0.01 6.89
N VAL A 35 4.31 0.85 7.83
CA VAL A 35 3.49 1.23 8.98
C VAL A 35 3.29 2.74 8.94
N ALA A 36 2.05 3.18 8.81
CA ALA A 36 1.66 4.57 8.94
C ALA A 36 1.54 4.97 10.42
N TYR A 37 1.88 6.21 10.75
CA TYR A 37 1.85 6.70 12.12
C TYR A 37 0.44 7.04 12.61
N SER A 38 -0.50 7.26 11.69
CA SER A 38 -1.90 7.55 12.01
C SER A 38 -2.87 6.83 11.07
N TYR A 39 -4.14 6.78 11.49
CA TYR A 39 -5.21 6.24 10.65
C TYR A 39 -5.46 7.10 9.40
N SER A 40 -5.36 8.42 9.50
CA SER A 40 -5.52 9.33 8.36
C SER A 40 -4.42 9.18 7.30
N GLU A 41 -3.16 9.00 7.72
CA GLU A 41 -2.04 8.73 6.82
C GLU A 41 -2.24 7.40 6.08
N PHE A 42 -2.70 6.37 6.79
CA PHE A 42 -3.04 5.07 6.18
C PHE A 42 -4.15 5.18 5.14
N LEU A 43 -5.21 5.94 5.42
CA LEU A 43 -6.26 6.19 4.44
C LEU A 43 -5.75 6.96 3.21
N ALA A 44 -4.90 7.97 3.40
CA ALA A 44 -4.31 8.70 2.29
C ALA A 44 -3.45 7.79 1.39
N ALA A 45 -2.63 6.92 2.00
CA ALA A 45 -1.78 5.98 1.28
C ALA A 45 -2.59 4.88 0.55
N THR A 46 -3.70 4.43 1.12
CA THR A 46 -4.54 3.35 0.54
C THR A 46 -5.58 3.85 -0.45
N ALA A 47 -5.98 5.14 -0.38
CA ALA A 47 -6.93 5.74 -1.32
C ALA A 47 -6.45 5.71 -2.78
N GLY A 48 -5.14 5.83 -3.00
CA GLY A 48 -4.53 5.72 -4.34
C GLY A 48 -4.59 4.31 -4.94
N LEU A 49 -4.68 3.27 -4.10
CA LEU A 49 -4.77 1.87 -4.52
C LEU A 49 -6.17 1.54 -5.05
N LYS A 50 -7.22 2.03 -4.38
CA LYS A 50 -8.63 1.77 -4.76
C LYS A 50 -9.05 2.43 -6.09
N ARG A 51 -8.39 3.52 -6.50
CA ARG A 51 -8.73 4.24 -7.74
C ARG A 51 -8.16 3.61 -9.02
N ARG A 52 -7.12 2.76 -8.93
CA ARG A 52 -6.46 2.14 -10.10
C ARG A 52 -6.95 0.70 -10.38
N SER A 53 -7.60 0.03 -9.43
CA SER A 53 -8.21 -1.29 -9.68
C SER A 53 -9.42 -1.22 -10.62
N ILE A 54 -10.07 -0.06 -10.74
CA ILE A 54 -11.17 0.17 -11.68
C ILE A 54 -10.65 0.42 -13.11
N SER A 55 -9.46 1.03 -13.26
CA SER A 55 -8.92 1.36 -14.58
C SER A 55 -8.37 0.16 -15.35
N THR A 56 -8.01 -0.94 -14.69
CA THR A 56 -7.57 -2.18 -15.36
C THR A 56 -8.74 -3.10 -15.76
N ALA A 57 -9.90 -2.98 -15.10
CA ALA A 57 -11.09 -3.76 -15.45
C ALA A 57 -11.81 -3.24 -16.71
N LEU A 58 -11.61 -1.97 -17.07
CA LEU A 58 -12.23 -1.31 -18.23
C LEU A 58 -11.40 -1.42 -19.52
N SER A 59 -10.16 -1.91 -19.46
CA SER A 59 -9.28 -2.05 -20.64
C SER A 59 -9.47 -3.38 -21.40
N SER A 60 -10.23 -4.33 -20.86
CA SER A 60 -10.33 -5.69 -21.40
C SER A 60 -11.66 -6.00 -22.10
N ILE A 61 -12.51 -5.00 -22.33
CA ILE A 61 -13.80 -5.17 -23.02
C ILE A 61 -13.90 -4.16 -24.15
N GLU A 62 -13.04 -4.28 -25.17
CA GLU A 62 -13.36 -3.83 -26.53
C GLU A 62 -12.32 -4.39 -27.50
N THR A 63 -12.72 -5.38 -28.30
CA THR A 63 -12.27 -5.60 -29.69
C THR A 63 -12.98 -6.83 -30.27
N THR A 64 -14.30 -6.71 -30.44
CA THR A 64 -15.03 -7.48 -31.46
C THR A 64 -15.51 -6.51 -32.53
N SER A 65 -14.77 -6.37 -33.62
CA SER A 65 -15.31 -6.24 -34.98
C SER A 65 -14.20 -5.97 -36.00
N THR A 66 -13.92 -7.01 -36.78
CA THR A 66 -13.86 -7.03 -38.24
C THR A 66 -13.71 -5.69 -38.96
N SER A 67 -12.59 -5.49 -39.66
CA SER A 67 -12.57 -4.85 -40.99
C SER A 67 -11.28 -5.17 -41.75
N ALA A 68 -11.48 -5.51 -43.02
CA ALA A 68 -10.51 -6.03 -43.96
C ALA A 68 -9.44 -5.02 -44.37
N SER A 69 -8.21 -5.49 -44.58
CA SER A 69 -7.21 -4.74 -45.35
C SER A 69 -6.48 -5.67 -46.32
N THR A 70 -6.91 -5.65 -47.58
CA THR A 70 -6.14 -6.13 -48.71
C THR A 70 -5.22 -5.00 -49.19
N ARG A 71 -3.93 -5.31 -49.45
CA ARG A 71 -3.21 -5.09 -50.73
C ARG A 71 -1.74 -4.60 -50.59
N LYS A 72 -0.83 -5.51 -51.00
CA LYS A 72 0.42 -5.34 -51.80
C LYS A 72 1.72 -4.74 -51.21
N ARG A 73 2.70 -5.66 -51.14
CA ARG A 73 4.02 -5.74 -51.84
C ARG A 73 5.15 -4.73 -51.55
N ARG A 74 6.31 -5.36 -51.19
CA ARG A 74 7.73 -5.09 -51.59
C ARG A 74 8.36 -3.86 -50.89
N ARG A 75 9.64 -3.81 -50.48
CA ARG A 75 10.88 -4.43 -50.96
C ARG A 75 11.98 -4.17 -49.90
N LEU A 76 12.91 -5.12 -49.75
CA LEU A 76 14.17 -5.02 -49.01
C LEU A 76 15.12 -3.97 -49.62
N THR A 77 15.71 -3.08 -48.81
CA THR A 77 17.03 -2.43 -49.06
C THR A 77 17.68 -2.00 -47.74
N ILE A 78 18.98 -2.30 -47.66
CA ILE A 78 19.97 -2.05 -46.62
C ILE A 78 20.43 -0.58 -46.64
N LEU A 79 20.97 -0.11 -45.50
CA LEU A 79 21.95 0.98 -45.21
C LEU A 79 21.38 1.88 -44.10
N ASP A 80 21.91 1.90 -42.89
CA ASP A 80 23.23 2.36 -42.40
C ASP A 80 23.05 3.72 -41.69
N ASP A 81 23.86 3.87 -40.66
CA ASP A 81 24.18 5.05 -39.88
C ASP A 81 23.38 5.39 -38.62
N SER A 82 24.20 5.82 -37.69
CA SER A 82 24.10 5.91 -36.24
C SER A 82 23.07 6.94 -35.78
N ASP A 83 22.36 6.65 -34.70
CA ASP A 83 22.04 7.63 -33.66
C ASP A 83 21.71 6.85 -32.38
N GLU A 84 22.66 6.83 -31.44
CA GLU A 84 22.45 6.38 -30.06
C GLU A 84 21.62 7.43 -29.30
N ASP A 85 20.35 7.61 -29.68
CA ASP A 85 19.37 8.16 -28.74
C ASP A 85 18.82 7.00 -27.93
N SER A 86 19.62 6.61 -26.92
CA SER A 86 19.08 5.88 -25.78
C SER A 86 18.13 6.81 -25.03
N ASP A 87 16.91 6.91 -25.55
CA ASP A 87 15.72 7.19 -24.77
C ASP A 87 15.62 6.11 -23.69
N ARG A 88 16.38 6.30 -22.61
CA ARG A 88 16.12 5.67 -21.33
C ARG A 88 14.79 6.25 -20.85
N SER A 89 13.73 5.71 -21.44
CA SER A 89 12.43 5.60 -20.79
C SER A 89 12.73 4.98 -19.43
N SER A 90 12.83 5.84 -18.42
CA SER A 90 12.82 5.47 -17.01
C SER A 90 11.52 4.71 -16.80
N SER A 91 11.57 3.38 -16.99
CA SER A 91 10.41 2.53 -16.84
C SER A 91 10.09 2.55 -15.37
N GLY A 92 9.01 3.25 -15.05
CA GLY A 92 8.62 3.58 -13.69
C GLY A 92 8.73 2.39 -12.75
N GLU A 93 9.55 2.57 -11.71
CA GLU A 93 9.62 1.74 -10.52
C GLU A 93 8.35 1.88 -9.65
N GLU A 94 7.19 2.13 -10.27
CA GLU A 94 5.93 2.46 -9.60
C GLU A 94 5.13 1.22 -9.17
N SER A 95 5.65 0.02 -9.42
CA SER A 95 4.90 -1.23 -9.19
C SER A 95 5.37 -2.04 -7.99
N ALA A 96 6.66 -2.00 -7.61
CA ALA A 96 7.15 -2.79 -6.49
C ALA A 96 6.56 -2.36 -5.14
N ASP A 97 6.13 -1.10 -5.03
CA ASP A 97 5.63 -0.54 -3.78
C ASP A 97 4.17 -0.87 -3.47
N LYS A 98 3.46 -1.47 -4.44
CA LYS A 98 2.03 -1.79 -4.28
C LYS A 98 1.83 -3.10 -3.52
N ASP A 99 2.80 -4.00 -3.58
CA ASP A 99 2.71 -5.35 -3.04
C ASP A 99 3.18 -5.45 -1.58
N ILE A 100 3.82 -4.41 -1.04
CA ILE A 100 4.26 -4.39 0.35
C ILE A 100 3.04 -4.22 1.28
N PRO A 101 2.83 -5.13 2.25
CA PRO A 101 1.73 -5.02 3.22
C PRO A 101 1.77 -3.70 3.98
N ARG A 102 0.58 -3.12 4.22
CA ARG A 102 0.40 -1.82 4.88
C ARG A 102 -0.38 -1.97 6.17
N TYR A 103 0.09 -1.31 7.21
CA TYR A 103 -0.49 -1.26 8.53
C TYR A 103 -0.51 0.18 9.04
N PHE A 104 -1.20 0.41 10.16
CA PHE A 104 -1.20 1.71 10.83
C PHE A 104 -1.25 1.53 12.34
N ILE A 105 -0.65 2.48 13.06
CA ILE A 105 -0.64 2.49 14.52
C ILE A 105 -2.02 2.96 15.01
N ALA A 106 -2.78 2.05 15.63
CA ALA A 106 -4.07 2.33 16.23
C ALA A 106 -3.96 2.94 17.64
N GLY A 107 -2.79 2.80 18.27
CA GLY A 107 -2.52 3.28 19.61
C GLY A 107 -1.30 2.62 20.24
N GLU A 108 -1.00 3.02 21.47
CA GLU A 108 0.06 2.43 22.29
C GLU A 108 -0.54 1.43 23.28
N TYR A 109 0.10 0.27 23.37
CA TYR A 109 -0.28 -0.82 24.26
C TYR A 109 0.78 -1.03 25.33
N ASP A 110 0.38 -0.94 26.60
CA ASP A 110 1.21 -1.32 27.72
C ASP A 110 1.06 -2.83 27.96
N PHE A 111 2.14 -3.56 27.67
CA PHE A 111 2.18 -5.00 27.83
C PHE A 111 2.12 -5.43 29.31
N LYS A 112 2.63 -4.62 30.24
CA LYS A 112 2.65 -4.96 31.67
C LYS A 112 1.24 -4.87 32.26
N GLU A 113 0.55 -3.79 31.95
CA GLU A 113 -0.82 -3.52 32.41
C GLU A 113 -1.90 -4.16 31.51
N CYS A 114 -1.47 -4.84 30.44
CA CYS A 114 -2.34 -5.50 29.46
C CYS A 114 -3.48 -4.60 28.93
N ARG A 115 -3.16 -3.32 28.65
CA ARG A 115 -4.16 -2.32 28.23
C ARG A 115 -3.61 -1.33 27.22
N VAL A 116 -4.50 -0.74 26.43
CA VAL A 116 -4.18 0.41 25.60
C VAL A 116 -4.07 1.66 26.47
N VAL A 117 -2.95 2.36 26.36
CA VAL A 117 -2.67 3.59 27.13
C VAL A 117 -3.02 4.83 26.32
N SER A 118 -2.87 4.78 25.01
CA SER A 118 -3.25 5.86 24.12
C SER A 118 -3.84 5.34 22.81
N TRP A 119 -4.79 6.07 22.24
CA TRP A 119 -5.38 5.77 20.94
C TRP A 119 -4.89 6.78 19.89
N ASP A 120 -4.77 6.35 18.64
CA ASP A 120 -4.60 7.27 17.51
C ASP A 120 -5.76 8.28 17.49
N LYS A 121 -5.43 9.56 17.25
CA LYS A 121 -6.39 10.66 17.40
C LYS A 121 -7.51 10.59 16.36
N ASP A 122 -7.20 10.13 15.15
CA ASP A 122 -8.17 10.07 14.07
C ASP A 122 -9.06 8.83 14.23
N LEU A 123 -8.46 7.69 14.58
CA LEU A 123 -9.20 6.48 14.92
C LEU A 123 -10.10 6.67 16.15
N ALA A 124 -9.62 7.34 17.20
CA ALA A 124 -10.40 7.59 18.41
C ALA A 124 -11.66 8.41 18.14
N LYS A 125 -11.57 9.41 17.24
CA LYS A 125 -12.74 10.18 16.81
C LYS A 125 -13.75 9.32 16.07
N GLU A 126 -13.29 8.46 15.17
CA GLU A 126 -14.17 7.58 14.40
C GLU A 126 -14.89 6.56 15.31
N LEU A 127 -14.15 5.99 16.25
CA LEU A 127 -14.65 4.99 17.20
C LEU A 127 -15.36 5.60 18.42
N HIS A 128 -15.44 6.93 18.52
CA HIS A 128 -16.00 7.64 19.66
C HIS A 128 -15.37 7.21 21.00
N LEU A 129 -14.06 7.00 20.99
CA LEU A 129 -13.27 6.61 22.16
C LEU A 129 -12.88 7.83 22.99
N PRO A 130 -12.72 7.68 24.31
CA PRO A 130 -12.20 8.76 25.15
C PRO A 130 -10.81 9.17 24.63
N ALA A 131 -10.67 10.45 24.29
CA ALA A 131 -9.40 11.00 23.87
C ALA A 131 -8.38 10.83 24.99
N SER A 132 -7.19 10.36 24.65
CA SER A 132 -6.07 10.30 25.59
C SER A 132 -5.64 11.74 25.88
N ASP A 133 -6.14 12.30 26.97
CA ASP A 133 -5.64 13.55 27.53
C ASP A 133 -4.23 13.25 28.06
N ASN A 134 -3.22 13.61 27.26
CA ASN A 134 -1.83 13.61 27.71
C ASN A 134 -1.73 14.61 28.87
N HIS A 135 -1.65 14.10 30.10
CA HIS A 135 -1.17 14.90 31.22
C HIS A 135 0.32 15.19 30.99
N SER A 136 0.60 16.45 30.65
CA SER A 136 1.93 17.06 30.55
C SER A 136 2.73 17.00 31.85
#